data_AF-A0AAJ1ESE1-F1
#
_entry.id   AF-A0AAJ1ESE1-F1
#
_cell.length_a   1.000
_cell.length_b   1.000
_cell.length_c   1.000
_cell.angle_alpha   90.00
_cell.angle_beta   90.00
_cell.angle_gamma   90.00
#
_symmetry.space_group_name_H-M   'P 1'
#
loop_
_entity.id
_entity.type
_entity.pdbx_description
1 polymer ?
#
loop_
_entity_poly.entity_id
_entity_poly.type
_entity_poly.pdbx_seq_one_letter_code
_entity_poly.pdbx_strand_id
1 'polypeptide(L)'
;LENDTKEKVALTEEQEQALLSFITTDNVYHKHYDDVLILLKTGLRISELCGLTVADIDFKNEVVIIDHQLLKSKEQGYYIETPKTKSGIRQVPLSKETIQAFQRVMKKRPKAEPFVIDGQSNFLFVNHKGKPKVAIDYNALFVR
;
A
#
# COMPACT_ATOMS: atom_id res chain seq x y z
N LEU A 1 -18.30 -8.24 -28.71
CA LEU A 1 -17.98 -7.50 -27.47
C LEU A 1 -17.16 -6.31 -27.89
N GLU A 2 -17.76 -5.12 -27.94
CA GLU A 2 -16.98 -3.89 -28.15
C GLU A 2 -16.16 -3.62 -26.89
N ASN A 3 -14.88 -3.31 -27.10
CA ASN A 3 -14.00 -2.91 -26.01
C ASN A 3 -14.31 -1.45 -25.65
N ASP A 4 -15.06 -1.24 -24.58
CA ASP A 4 -15.46 0.06 -24.03
C ASP A 4 -14.42 0.66 -23.08
N THR A 5 -13.21 0.09 -23.04
CA THR A 5 -12.12 0.55 -22.19
C THR A 5 -11.64 1.93 -22.66
N LYS A 6 -11.92 2.96 -21.86
CA LYS A 6 -11.31 4.28 -22.03
C LYS A 6 -9.80 4.19 -21.77
N GLU A 7 -9.02 4.90 -22.59
CA GLU A 7 -7.58 5.00 -22.41
C GLU A 7 -7.25 5.60 -21.04
N LYS A 8 -6.33 4.94 -20.31
CA LYS A 8 -5.85 5.42 -19.01
C LYS A 8 -4.56 6.18 -19.22
N VAL A 9 -4.64 7.51 -19.16
CA VAL A 9 -3.47 8.39 -19.25
C VAL A 9 -2.73 8.37 -17.92
N ALA A 10 -1.43 8.07 -17.95
CA ALA A 10 -0.57 8.14 -16.77
C ALA A 10 -0.39 9.59 -16.32
N LEU A 11 -0.16 9.80 -15.02
CA LEU A 11 0.17 11.12 -14.50
C LEU A 11 1.55 11.55 -15.02
N THR A 12 1.70 12.84 -15.35
CA THR A 12 3.01 13.43 -15.57
C THR A 12 3.72 13.67 -14.23
N GLU A 13 5.04 13.88 -14.26
CA GLU A 13 5.81 14.19 -13.05
C GLU A 13 5.27 15.45 -12.34
N GLU A 14 4.87 16.47 -13.10
CA GLU A 14 4.27 17.69 -12.54
C GLU A 14 2.93 17.39 -11.87
N GLN A 15 2.12 16.50 -12.44
CA GLN A 15 0.85 16.08 -11.86
C GLN A 15 1.06 15.24 -10.59
N GLU A 16 2.07 14.37 -10.54
CA GLU A 16 2.43 13.64 -9.31
C GLU A 16 2.86 14.60 -8.20
N GLN A 17 3.70 15.59 -8.51
CA GLN A 17 4.14 16.58 -7.53
C GLN A 17 3.00 17.46 -7.05
N ALA A 18 2.10 17.87 -7.95
CA ALA A 18 0.90 18.62 -7.58
C ALA A 18 -0.02 17.80 -6.65
N LEU A 19 -0.20 16.51 -6.96
CA LEU A 19 -0.98 15.59 -6.12
C LEU A 19 -0.37 15.45 -4.71
N LEU A 20 0.94 15.19 -4.62
CA LEU A 20 1.63 15.05 -3.34
C LEU A 20 1.61 16.35 -2.52
N SER A 21 1.76 17.50 -3.18
CA SER A 21 1.66 18.82 -2.54
C SER A 21 0.27 19.05 -1.97
N PHE A 22 -0.77 18.76 -2.75
CA PHE A 22 -2.17 18.88 -2.30
C PHE A 22 -2.42 18.02 -1.07
N ILE A 23 -2.07 16.73 -1.11
CA ILE A 23 -2.26 15.80 0.00
C ILE A 23 -1.58 16.31 1.28
N THR A 24 -0.37 16.87 1.15
CA THR A 24 0.38 17.40 2.30
C THR A 24 -0.35 18.56 2.99
N THR A 25 -1.01 19.42 2.22
CA THR A 25 -1.71 20.61 2.75
C THR A 25 -3.14 20.35 3.23
N ASP A 26 -3.74 19.22 2.86
CA ASP A 26 -5.13 18.94 3.15
C ASP A 26 -5.34 18.30 4.54
N ASN A 27 -6.25 18.88 5.33
CA ASN A 27 -6.53 18.45 6.70
C ASN A 27 -7.09 17.01 6.80
N VAL A 28 -7.74 16.51 5.75
CA VAL A 28 -8.36 15.17 5.73
C VAL A 28 -7.39 14.14 5.14
N TYR A 29 -6.69 14.50 4.07
CA TYR A 29 -5.90 13.56 3.27
C TYR A 29 -4.43 13.45 3.68
N HIS A 30 -3.84 14.40 4.43
CA HIS A 30 -2.42 14.38 4.81
C HIS A 30 -1.96 13.05 5.45
N LYS A 31 -2.86 12.35 6.14
CA LYS A 31 -2.61 11.02 6.74
C LYS A 31 -2.28 9.93 5.72
N HIS A 32 -2.54 10.16 4.43
CA HIS A 32 -2.32 9.23 3.33
C HIS A 32 -1.11 9.60 2.47
N TYR A 33 -0.37 10.65 2.82
CA TYR A 33 0.80 11.10 2.05
C TYR A 33 1.81 9.96 1.81
N ASP A 34 2.20 9.26 2.89
CA ASP A 34 3.18 8.19 2.81
C ASP A 34 2.66 7.01 1.98
N ASP A 35 1.38 6.65 2.12
CA ASP A 35 0.72 5.60 1.33
C ASP A 35 0.76 5.93 -0.17
N VAL A 36 0.41 7.16 -0.56
CA VAL A 36 0.38 7.61 -1.97
C VAL A 36 1.79 7.71 -2.55
N LEU A 37 2.75 8.28 -1.81
CA LEU A 37 4.14 8.37 -2.23
C LEU A 37 4.73 6.98 -2.51
N ILE A 38 4.46 6.00 -1.63
CA ILE A 38 4.91 4.62 -1.83
C ILE A 38 4.28 4.06 -3.10
N LEU A 39 2.97 4.17 -3.29
CA LEU A 39 2.29 3.67 -4.50
C LEU A 39 2.87 4.26 -5.79
N LEU A 40 3.08 5.58 -5.85
CA LEU A 40 3.66 6.26 -7.01
C LEU A 40 5.09 5.77 -7.30
N LYS A 41 5.94 5.67 -6.28
CA LYS A 41 7.36 5.34 -6.47
C LYS A 41 7.64 3.84 -6.67
N THR A 42 6.73 2.97 -6.25
CA THR A 42 6.93 1.51 -6.28
C THR A 42 6.02 0.77 -7.27
N GLY A 43 4.93 1.41 -7.72
CA GLY A 43 3.96 0.79 -8.63
C GLY A 43 3.25 -0.43 -8.06
N LEU A 44 3.15 -0.53 -6.72
CA LEU A 44 2.45 -1.64 -6.07
C LEU A 44 0.96 -1.63 -6.36
N ARG A 45 0.37 -2.83 -6.48
CA ARG A 45 -1.08 -2.97 -6.46
C ARG A 45 -1.58 -2.64 -5.05
N ILE A 46 -2.78 -2.07 -4.96
CA ILE A 46 -3.30 -1.63 -3.66
C ILE A 46 -3.39 -2.77 -2.62
N SER A 47 -3.75 -3.97 -3.05
CA SER A 47 -3.83 -5.15 -2.15
C SER A 47 -2.45 -5.67 -1.75
N GLU A 48 -1.42 -5.47 -2.57
CA GLU A 48 -0.03 -5.76 -2.20
C GLU A 48 0.41 -4.78 -1.11
N LEU A 49 0.16 -3.47 -1.29
CA LEU A 49 0.43 -2.44 -0.27
C LEU A 49 -0.27 -2.79 1.06
N CYS A 50 -1.56 -3.14 1.01
CA CYS A 50 -2.35 -3.50 2.20
C CYS A 50 -1.79 -4.73 2.92
N GLY A 51 -1.15 -5.64 2.18
CA GLY A 51 -0.56 -6.87 2.73
C GLY A 51 0.77 -6.65 3.42
N LEU A 52 1.52 -5.59 3.07
CA LEU A 52 2.87 -5.38 3.59
C LEU A 52 2.93 -5.39 5.12
N THR A 53 3.82 -6.23 5.61
CA THR A 53 4.23 -6.35 7.00
C THR A 53 5.61 -5.72 7.20
N VAL A 54 6.07 -5.64 8.45
CA VAL A 54 7.43 -5.17 8.76
C VAL A 54 8.50 -6.09 8.16
N ALA A 55 8.23 -7.39 8.06
CA ALA A 55 9.19 -8.38 7.59
C ALA A 55 9.47 -8.25 6.07
N ASP A 56 8.56 -7.61 5.33
CA ASP A 56 8.66 -7.46 3.88
C ASP A 56 9.57 -6.31 3.45
N ILE A 57 9.97 -5.44 4.40
CA ILE A 57 10.82 -4.28 4.11
C ILE A 57 12.26 -4.58 4.51
N ASP A 58 13.11 -4.82 3.52
CA ASP A 58 14.54 -5.01 3.71
C ASP A 58 15.29 -3.70 3.49
N PHE A 59 15.46 -2.94 4.56
CA PHE A 59 16.21 -1.67 4.52
C PHE A 59 17.71 -1.86 4.26
N LYS A 60 18.25 -3.06 4.46
CA LYS A 60 19.68 -3.32 4.23
C LYS A 60 19.95 -3.46 2.73
N ASN A 61 19.08 -4.18 2.04
CA ASN A 61 19.17 -4.36 0.60
C ASN A 61 18.35 -3.32 -0.18
N GLU A 62 17.67 -2.42 0.53
CA GLU A 62 16.83 -1.35 -0.03
C GLU A 62 15.75 -1.90 -0.97
N VAL A 63 15.06 -2.97 -0.56
CA VAL A 63 13.97 -3.60 -1.32
C VAL A 63 12.73 -3.81 -0.47
N VAL A 64 11.57 -3.80 -1.12
CA VAL A 64 10.33 -4.41 -0.59
C VAL A 64 10.06 -5.73 -1.30
N ILE A 65 9.79 -6.77 -0.52
CA ILE A 65 9.46 -8.10 -1.00
C ILE A 65 7.95 -8.18 -1.22
N ILE A 66 7.55 -8.60 -2.41
CA ILE A 66 6.16 -8.77 -2.79
C ILE A 66 5.93 -10.24 -3.10
N ASP A 67 5.38 -10.98 -2.14
CA ASP A 67 5.07 -12.40 -2.26
C ASP A 67 3.64 -12.75 -1.80
N HIS A 68 2.84 -11.74 -1.44
CA HIS A 68 1.45 -11.90 -1.05
C HIS A 68 0.65 -10.59 -1.22
N GLN A 69 -0.67 -10.71 -1.11
CA GLN A 69 -1.59 -9.58 -1.04
C GLN A 69 -2.64 -9.82 0.04
N LEU A 70 -3.11 -8.73 0.65
CA LEU A 70 -4.21 -8.78 1.60
C LEU A 70 -5.53 -8.45 0.92
N LEU A 71 -6.49 -9.36 1.06
CA LEU A 71 -7.83 -9.22 0.52
C LEU A 71 -8.88 -9.35 1.63
N LYS A 72 -10.10 -8.90 1.33
CA LYS A 72 -11.23 -9.06 2.22
C LYS A 72 -12.52 -9.31 1.44
N SER A 73 -13.20 -10.40 1.78
CA SER A 73 -14.50 -10.76 1.20
C SER A 73 -15.58 -10.78 2.29
N LYS A 74 -16.84 -10.77 1.87
CA LYS A 74 -17.99 -10.88 2.81
C LYS A 74 -18.05 -12.26 3.46
N GLU A 75 -17.63 -13.30 2.75
CA GLU A 75 -17.74 -14.69 3.18
C GLU A 75 -16.58 -15.12 4.10
N GLN A 76 -15.35 -14.77 3.72
CA GLN A 76 -14.14 -15.22 4.43
C GLN A 76 -13.62 -14.17 5.43
N GLY A 77 -14.04 -12.92 5.31
CA GLY A 77 -13.38 -11.82 6.02
C GLY A 77 -12.02 -11.54 5.41
N TYR A 78 -11.02 -11.27 6.24
CA TYR A 78 -9.65 -11.03 5.78
C TYR A 78 -8.97 -12.34 5.40
N TYR A 79 -8.20 -12.33 4.32
CA TYR A 79 -7.37 -13.46 3.92
C TYR A 79 -6.15 -13.00 3.14
N ILE A 80 -5.08 -13.78 3.24
CA ILE A 80 -3.85 -13.59 2.47
C ILE A 80 -3.93 -14.45 1.21
N GLU A 81 -3.63 -13.83 0.07
CA GLU A 81 -3.48 -14.55 -1.19
C GLU A 81 -2.03 -14.45 -1.66
N THR A 82 -1.40 -15.60 -1.85
CA THR A 82 -0.08 -15.68 -2.48
C THR A 82 -0.22 -15.68 -4.01
N PRO A 83 0.72 -15.11 -4.75
CA PRO A 83 0.72 -15.19 -6.21
C PRO A 83 0.63 -16.65 -6.69
N LYS A 84 -0.16 -16.87 -7.73
CA LYS A 84 -0.38 -18.21 -8.32
C LYS A 84 0.90 -18.84 -8.87
N THR A 85 1.89 -18.03 -9.21
CA THR A 85 3.16 -18.46 -9.80
C THR A 85 4.34 -17.85 -9.08
N LYS A 86 5.49 -18.54 -9.10
CA LYS A 86 6.76 -18.01 -8.55
C LYS A 86 7.18 -16.68 -9.18
N SER A 87 6.83 -16.46 -10.45
CA SER A 87 7.10 -15.20 -11.15
C SER A 87 6.29 -14.01 -10.59
N GLY A 88 5.23 -14.27 -9.83
CA GLY A 88 4.48 -13.23 -9.13
C GLY A 88 5.18 -12.74 -7.86
N ILE A 89 6.17 -13.49 -7.35
CA ILE A 89 7.02 -13.09 -6.24
C ILE A 89 8.16 -12.23 -6.80
N ARG A 90 8.32 -11.01 -6.28
CA ARG A 90 9.31 -10.05 -6.77
C ARG A 90 9.87 -9.17 -5.65
N GLN A 91 11.03 -8.57 -5.92
CA GLN A 91 11.58 -7.51 -5.09
C GLN A 91 11.48 -6.19 -5.85
N VAL A 92 11.01 -5.13 -5.18
CA VAL A 92 10.95 -3.78 -5.75
C VAL A 92 11.99 -2.92 -5.05
N PRO A 93 12.96 -2.33 -5.78
CA PRO A 93 13.94 -1.42 -5.20
C PRO A 93 13.27 -0.19 -4.58
N LEU A 94 13.82 0.28 -3.46
CA LEU A 94 13.33 1.42 -2.72
C LEU A 94 14.23 2.62 -2.94
N SER A 95 13.64 3.73 -3.39
CA SER A 95 14.35 5.01 -3.36
C SER A 95 14.54 5.50 -1.92
N LYS A 96 15.47 6.45 -1.71
CA LYS A 96 15.64 7.14 -0.43
C LYS A 96 14.32 7.71 0.11
N GLU A 97 13.50 8.30 -0.77
CA GLU A 97 12.20 8.87 -0.40
C GLU A 97 11.23 7.79 0.10
N THR A 98 11.20 6.64 -0.58
CA THR A 98 10.35 5.50 -0.22
C THR A 98 10.80 4.86 1.09
N ILE A 99 12.12 4.73 1.32
CA ILE A 99 12.67 4.26 2.60
C ILE A 99 12.20 5.15 3.75
N GLN A 100 12.32 6.48 3.59
CA GLN A 100 11.86 7.43 4.60
C GLN A 100 10.34 7.35 4.81
N ALA A 101 9.56 7.13 3.76
CA ALA A 101 8.11 6.92 3.85
C ALA A 101 7.77 5.68 4.69
N PHE A 102 8.41 4.54 4.41
CA PHE A 102 8.23 3.31 5.20
C PHE A 102 8.62 3.51 6.67
N GLN A 103 9.74 4.19 6.94
CA GLN A 103 10.15 4.51 8.31
C GLN A 103 9.11 5.37 9.05
N ARG A 104 8.53 6.38 8.38
CA ARG A 104 7.44 7.20 8.94
C ARG A 104 6.19 6.37 9.21
N VAL A 105 5.80 5.49 8.30
CA VAL A 105 4.65 4.58 8.49
C VAL A 105 4.87 3.67 9.69
N MET A 106 6.05 3.05 9.81
CA MET A 106 6.41 2.21 10.95
C MET A 106 6.40 2.98 12.27
N LYS A 107 6.90 4.23 12.29
CA LYS A 107 6.91 5.07 13.50
C LYS A 107 5.51 5.53 13.93
N LYS A 108 4.62 5.78 12.97
CA LYS A 108 3.24 6.25 13.22
C LYS A 108 2.28 5.12 13.60
N ARG A 109 2.69 3.85 13.48
CA ARG A 109 1.81 2.72 13.78
C ARG A 109 1.27 2.78 15.20
N PRO A 110 -0.05 2.58 15.39
CA PRO A 110 -0.61 2.49 16.73
C PRO A 110 0.00 1.30 17.47
N LYS A 111 0.26 1.48 18.77
CA LYS A 111 0.61 0.39 19.69
C LYS A 111 -0.67 -0.39 20.00
N ALA A 112 -1.03 -1.29 19.09
CA ALA A 112 -2.17 -2.20 19.23
C ALA A 112 -1.67 -3.64 19.24
N GLU A 113 -2.47 -4.54 19.82
CA GLU A 113 -2.23 -5.98 19.74
C GLU A 113 -2.10 -6.42 18.27
N PRO A 114 -1.12 -7.28 17.93
CA PRO A 114 -0.94 -7.75 16.56
C PRO A 114 -2.20 -8.45 16.05
N PHE A 115 -2.75 -7.94 14.94
CA PHE A 115 -3.83 -8.61 14.22
C PHE A 115 -3.21 -9.65 13.28
N VAL A 116 -3.51 -10.93 13.51
CA VAL A 116 -2.95 -12.06 12.74
C VAL A 116 -3.97 -12.55 11.70
N ILE A 117 -3.53 -12.70 10.45
CA ILE A 117 -4.33 -13.21 9.33
C ILE A 117 -3.46 -14.23 8.60
N ASP A 118 -3.90 -15.50 8.54
CA ASP A 118 -3.21 -16.58 7.83
C ASP A 118 -1.70 -16.69 8.16
N GLY A 119 -1.35 -16.46 9.44
CA GLY A 119 0.04 -16.48 9.93
C GLY A 119 0.82 -15.17 9.71
N GLN A 120 0.30 -14.23 8.92
CA GLN A 120 0.87 -12.90 8.76
C GLN A 120 0.40 -11.95 9.87
N SER A 121 1.31 -11.09 10.35
CA SER A 121 1.03 -10.12 11.40
C SER A 121 1.87 -8.86 11.20
N ASN A 122 1.73 -7.85 12.07
CA ASN A 122 2.52 -6.63 12.00
C ASN A 122 2.40 -5.88 10.68
N PHE A 123 1.19 -5.86 10.11
CA PHE A 123 0.84 -5.06 8.93
C PHE A 123 1.23 -3.58 9.12
N LEU A 124 1.77 -2.98 8.06
CA LEU A 124 2.22 -1.58 8.05
C LEU A 124 1.04 -0.62 7.95
N PHE A 125 0.10 -0.90 7.06
CA PHE A 125 -0.99 0.00 6.72
C PHE A 125 -2.26 -0.40 7.48
N VAL A 126 -2.42 0.19 8.67
CA VAL A 126 -3.56 -0.08 9.56
C VAL A 126 -4.46 1.13 9.72
N ASN A 127 -5.73 0.89 10.07
CA ASN A 127 -6.68 1.94 10.44
C ASN A 127 -6.52 2.34 11.92
N HIS A 128 -7.32 3.32 12.36
CA HIS A 128 -7.29 3.83 13.75
C HIS A 128 -7.60 2.78 14.83
N LYS A 129 -8.18 1.63 14.45
CA LYS A 129 -8.45 0.49 15.35
C LYS A 129 -7.32 -0.55 15.34
N GLY A 130 -6.21 -0.26 14.66
CA GLY A 130 -5.09 -1.19 14.51
C GLY A 130 -5.35 -2.36 13.55
N LYS A 131 -6.48 -2.37 12.83
CA LYS A 131 -6.78 -3.42 11.85
C LYS A 131 -6.16 -3.07 10.49
N PRO A 132 -5.66 -4.05 9.73
CA PRO A 132 -5.16 -3.82 8.38
C PRO A 132 -6.21 -3.14 7.50
N LYS A 133 -5.77 -2.13 6.74
CA LYS A 133 -6.56 -1.52 5.68
C LYS A 133 -6.69 -2.50 4.52
N VAL A 134 -7.75 -2.37 3.74
CA VAL A 134 -8.01 -3.12 2.52
C VAL A 134 -8.30 -2.16 1.36
N ALA A 135 -8.31 -2.66 0.13
CA ALA A 135 -8.50 -1.84 -1.06
C ALA A 135 -9.68 -0.85 -0.96
N ILE A 136 -10.82 -1.28 -0.39
CA ILE A 136 -12.01 -0.42 -0.25
C ILE A 136 -11.78 0.78 0.68
N ASP A 137 -10.86 0.69 1.65
CA ASP A 137 -10.51 1.80 2.54
C ASP A 137 -9.77 2.92 1.78
N TYR A 138 -9.20 2.60 0.61
CA TYR A 138 -8.53 3.54 -0.28
C TYR A 138 -9.45 4.09 -1.37
N ASN A 139 -10.64 3.54 -1.58
CA ASN A 139 -11.56 4.04 -2.62
C ASN A 139 -11.93 5.51 -2.38
N ALA A 140 -12.12 5.92 -1.13
CA ALA A 140 -12.46 7.31 -0.78
C ALA A 140 -11.35 8.32 -1.11
N LEU A 141 -10.11 7.87 -1.34
CA LEU A 141 -9.01 8.73 -1.79
C LEU A 141 -9.07 9.03 -3.29
N PHE A 142 -9.53 8.06 -4.09
CA PHE A 142 -9.34 8.08 -5.54
C PHE A 142 -10.66 8.10 -6.35
N VAL A 143 -11.80 7.86 -5.69
CA VAL A 143 -13.11 7.86 -6.35
C VAL A 143 -13.89 9.09 -5.88
N ARG A 144 -13.87 10.13 -6.72
CA ARG A 144 -14.91 11.16 -6.79
C ARG A 144 -15.49 11.18 -8.19
#